data_AF-A0AA36A603-F1
#
_entry.id   AF-A0AA36A603-F1
#
_cell.length_a   1.000
_cell.length_b   1.000
_cell.length_c   1.000
_cell.angle_alpha   90.00
_cell.angle_beta   90.00
_cell.angle_gamma   90.00
#
_symmetry.space_group_name_H-M   'P 1'
#
loop_
_entity.id
_entity.type
_entity.pdbx_description
1 polymer ?
#
loop_
_entity_poly.entity_id
_entity_poly.type
_entity_poly.pdbx_seq_one_letter_code
_entity_poly.pdbx_strand_id
1 'polypeptide(L)'
;MIDNPDFKDDPDLYVFPKLKYVGIELWQVKSGTLFDNVLICDDPEYAKQLVEETWAKQKDAEKAAFEELEKKREEEESKDDHVDSDADDEGNDSGDEAEPEEEEEADDNDVKDEL
;
A
#
# COMPACT_ATOMS: atom_id res chain seq x y z
N MET A 1 12.07 35.94 -22.06
CA MET A 1 12.49 34.55 -22.37
C MET A 1 13.29 34.59 -23.65
N ILE A 2 14.30 33.72 -23.77
CA ILE A 2 15.08 33.54 -25.00
C ILE A 2 14.72 32.14 -25.49
N ASP A 3 14.25 32.05 -26.74
CA ASP A 3 13.84 30.78 -27.33
C ASP A 3 15.06 29.90 -27.61
N ASN A 4 14.92 28.60 -27.37
CA ASN A 4 15.94 27.62 -27.73
C ASN A 4 15.84 27.30 -29.23
N PRO A 5 16.82 27.66 -30.06
CA PRO A 5 16.78 27.42 -31.50
C PRO A 5 16.81 25.92 -31.88
N ASP A 6 17.24 25.05 -30.96
CA ASP A 6 17.29 23.60 -31.19
C ASP A 6 15.99 22.87 -30.78
N PHE A 7 15.03 23.58 -30.19
CA PHE A 7 13.74 22.99 -29.84
C PHE A 7 12.98 22.56 -31.08
N LYS A 8 12.50 21.32 -31.08
CA LYS A 8 11.65 20.76 -32.12
C LYS A 8 10.50 20.04 -31.46
N ASP A 9 9.30 20.40 -31.89
CA ASP A 9 8.08 19.69 -31.51
C ASP A 9 7.95 18.43 -32.36
N ASP A 10 7.45 17.35 -31.75
CA ASP A 10 7.24 16.06 -32.40
C ASP A 10 5.82 15.57 -32.12
N PRO A 11 4.90 15.64 -33.11
CA PRO A 11 3.52 15.19 -32.95
C PRO A 11 3.39 13.67 -32.79
N ASP A 12 4.41 12.90 -33.16
CA ASP A 12 4.39 11.43 -33.17
C ASP A 12 5.09 10.83 -31.94
N LEU A 13 5.40 11.64 -30.92
CA LEU A 13 6.10 11.19 -29.70
C LEU A 13 5.42 9.99 -29.00
N TYR A 14 4.09 9.85 -29.13
CA TYR A 14 3.32 8.74 -28.56
C TYR A 14 3.27 7.49 -29.45
N VAL A 15 3.74 7.57 -30.69
CA VAL A 15 3.65 6.49 -31.68
C VAL A 15 4.86 5.58 -31.55
N PHE A 16 4.63 4.38 -31.01
CA PHE A 16 5.67 3.36 -30.91
C PHE A 16 5.61 2.38 -32.09
N PRO A 17 6.76 1.82 -32.52
CA PRO A 17 6.77 0.65 -33.38
C PRO A 17 6.07 -0.52 -32.67
N LYS A 18 5.73 -1.56 -33.44
CA LYS A 18 4.98 -2.73 -32.95
C LYS A 18 5.59 -3.31 -31.66
N LEU A 19 4.86 -3.15 -30.56
CA LEU A 19 5.18 -3.74 -29.26
C LEU A 19 4.98 -5.26 -29.30
N LYS A 20 5.84 -6.02 -28.61
CA LYS A 20 5.85 -7.50 -28.65
C LYS A 20 5.76 -8.17 -27.29
N TYR A 21 6.25 -7.50 -26.25
CA TYR A 21 6.42 -8.09 -24.93
C TYR A 21 5.95 -7.10 -23.88
N VAL A 22 5.47 -7.65 -22.77
CA VAL A 22 5.17 -6.93 -21.54
C VAL A 22 6.14 -7.48 -20.49
N GLY A 23 6.80 -6.59 -19.76
CA GLY A 23 7.72 -6.94 -18.69
C GLY A 23 7.40 -6.12 -17.45
N ILE A 24 7.41 -6.77 -16.30
CA ILE A 24 7.36 -6.11 -14.99
C ILE A 24 8.77 -6.22 -14.43
N GLU A 25 9.50 -5.10 -14.41
CA GLU A 25 10.86 -4.99 -13.89
C GLU A 25 10.86 -3.89 -12.84
N LEU A 26 11.18 -4.26 -11.60
CA LEU A 26 11.23 -3.35 -10.46
C LEU A 26 12.15 -3.90 -9.37
N TRP A 27 12.63 -2.99 -8.54
CA TRP A 27 13.30 -3.29 -7.29
C TRP A 27 12.30 -3.23 -6.12
N GLN A 28 12.36 -4.20 -5.20
CA GLN A 28 11.57 -4.21 -3.96
C GLN A 28 12.47 -4.47 -2.75
N VAL A 29 12.32 -3.66 -1.70
CA VAL A 29 12.95 -3.93 -0.40
C VAL A 29 12.17 -5.00 0.37
N LYS A 30 10.85 -4.81 0.49
CA LYS A 30 9.90 -5.79 1.04
C LYS A 30 9.02 -6.33 -0.08
N SER A 31 8.95 -7.66 -0.20
CA SER A 31 8.07 -8.36 -1.15
C SER A 31 6.63 -8.41 -0.66
N GLY A 32 5.69 -8.69 -1.56
CA GLY A 32 4.28 -8.92 -1.21
C GLY A 32 3.29 -8.33 -2.19
N THR A 33 3.75 -7.57 -3.19
CA THR A 33 2.89 -7.02 -4.25
C THR A 33 2.40 -8.12 -5.18
N LEU A 34 1.09 -8.14 -5.44
CA LEU A 34 0.47 -8.97 -6.47
C LEU A 34 -0.01 -8.07 -7.61
N PHE A 35 0.27 -8.47 -8.85
CA PHE A 35 -0.26 -7.82 -10.05
C PHE A 35 -1.25 -8.76 -10.72
N ASP A 36 -2.44 -8.27 -11.03
CA ASP A 36 -3.47 -8.99 -11.76
C ASP A 36 -4.09 -8.11 -12.87
N ASN A 37 -4.99 -8.69 -13.65
CA ASN A 37 -5.84 -7.96 -14.61
C ASN A 37 -5.10 -7.04 -15.63
N VAL A 38 -3.93 -7.44 -16.12
CA VAL A 38 -3.17 -6.66 -17.12
C VAL A 38 -3.92 -6.57 -18.46
N LEU A 39 -4.39 -5.37 -18.80
CA LEU A 39 -5.08 -5.05 -20.06
C LEU A 39 -4.25 -4.11 -20.94
N ILE A 40 -4.14 -4.45 -22.24
CA ILE A 40 -3.59 -3.57 -23.28
C ILE A 40 -4.64 -3.44 -24.38
N CYS A 41 -5.21 -2.26 -24.55
CA CYS A 41 -6.23 -1.99 -25.56
C CYS A 41 -6.18 -0.54 -26.07
N ASP A 42 -6.85 -0.30 -27.19
CA ASP A 42 -7.03 1.00 -27.83
C ASP A 42 -8.45 1.57 -27.67
N ASP A 43 -9.33 0.84 -26.97
CA ASP A 43 -10.71 1.24 -26.67
C ASP A 43 -10.87 1.67 -25.19
N PRO A 44 -11.09 2.97 -24.93
CA PRO A 44 -11.29 3.49 -23.57
C PRO A 44 -12.57 2.98 -22.90
N GLU A 45 -13.64 2.71 -23.65
CA GLU A 45 -14.90 2.26 -23.05
C GLU A 45 -14.82 0.79 -22.64
N TYR A 46 -14.14 -0.04 -23.44
CA TYR A 46 -13.83 -1.42 -23.04
C TYR A 46 -12.92 -1.45 -21.81
N ALA A 47 -11.92 -0.57 -21.73
CA ALA A 47 -11.06 -0.48 -20.54
C ALA A 47 -11.86 -0.16 -19.27
N LYS A 48 -12.80 0.79 -19.33
CA LYS A 48 -13.67 1.12 -18.20
C LYS A 48 -14.56 -0.05 -17.81
N GLN A 49 -15.14 -0.74 -18.78
CA GLN A 49 -15.96 -1.93 -18.50
C GLN A 49 -15.15 -3.00 -17.76
N LEU A 50 -13.91 -3.27 -18.18
CA LEU A 50 -13.07 -4.24 -17.49
C LEU A 50 -12.77 -3.83 -16.04
N VAL A 51 -12.47 -2.54 -15.81
CA VAL A 51 -12.23 -2.01 -14.45
C VAL A 51 -13.46 -2.17 -13.55
N GLU A 52 -14.65 -1.88 -14.09
CA GLU A 52 -15.91 -2.10 -13.38
C GLU A 52 -16.17 -3.59 -13.10
N GLU A 53 -15.74 -4.47 -14.01
CA GLU A 53 -15.98 -5.90 -13.87
C GLU A 53 -15.00 -6.64 -12.96
N THR A 54 -13.79 -6.11 -12.78
CA THR A 54 -12.73 -6.72 -11.96
C THR A 54 -12.56 -5.94 -10.66
N TRP A 55 -11.77 -4.88 -10.68
CA TRP A 55 -11.37 -4.11 -9.50
C TRP A 55 -12.57 -3.53 -8.76
N ALA A 56 -13.52 -2.90 -9.47
CA ALA A 56 -14.65 -2.23 -8.79
C ALA A 56 -15.57 -3.21 -8.05
N LYS A 57 -15.71 -4.45 -8.54
CA LYS A 57 -16.49 -5.51 -7.86
C LYS A 57 -15.77 -6.07 -6.64
N GLN A 58 -14.44 -6.13 -6.67
CA GLN A 58 -13.64 -6.78 -5.64
C GLN A 58 -13.18 -5.82 -4.53
N LYS A 59 -12.96 -4.54 -4.86
CA LYS A 59 -12.31 -3.56 -3.97
C LYS A 59 -12.91 -3.49 -2.56
N ASP A 60 -14.24 -3.51 -2.43
CA ASP A 60 -14.90 -3.31 -1.13
C ASP A 60 -14.88 -4.60 -0.29
N ALA A 61 -15.03 -5.76 -0.94
CA ALA A 61 -14.94 -7.05 -0.28
C ALA A 61 -13.49 -7.35 0.15
N GLU A 62 -12.52 -7.02 -0.69
CA GLU A 62 -11.09 -7.18 -0.37
C GLU A 62 -10.66 -6.25 0.76
N LYS A 63 -11.11 -4.99 0.77
CA LYS A 63 -10.84 -4.05 1.87
C LYS A 63 -11.39 -4.57 3.20
N ALA A 64 -12.64 -5.04 3.21
CA ALA A 64 -13.26 -5.58 4.42
C ALA A 64 -12.54 -6.85 4.93
N ALA A 65 -12.14 -7.75 4.03
CA ALA A 65 -11.39 -8.94 4.38
C ALA A 65 -9.99 -8.61 4.93
N PHE A 66 -9.33 -7.60 4.34
CA PHE A 66 -8.03 -7.12 4.81
C PHE A 66 -8.12 -6.55 6.23
N GLU A 67 -9.07 -5.63 6.48
CA GLU A 67 -9.29 -5.04 7.81
C GLU A 67 -9.62 -6.10 8.88
N GLU A 68 -10.41 -7.13 8.54
CA GLU A 68 -10.72 -8.23 9.47
C GLU A 68 -9.47 -9.08 9.79
N LEU A 69 -8.61 -9.32 8.82
CA LEU A 69 -7.37 -10.09 9.01
C LEU A 69 -6.32 -9.30 9.79
N GLU A 70 -6.19 -8.00 9.52
CA GLU A 70 -5.27 -7.11 10.22
C GLU A 70 -5.65 -6.99 11.69
N LYS A 71 -6.93 -6.74 11.99
CA LYS A 71 -7.42 -6.70 13.37
C LYS A 71 -7.17 -8.02 14.13
N LYS A 72 -7.37 -9.18 13.48
CA LYS A 72 -7.08 -10.48 14.11
C LYS A 72 -5.60 -10.65 14.40
N ARG A 73 -4.74 -10.17 13.50
CA ARG A 73 -3.28 -10.22 13.69
C ARG A 73 -2.84 -9.37 14.87
N GLU A 74 -3.34 -8.14 14.97
CA GLU A 74 -3.08 -7.25 16.12
C GLU A 74 -3.58 -7.85 17.45
N GLU A 75 -4.77 -8.48 17.44
CA GLU A 75 -5.32 -9.17 18.61
C GLU A 75 -4.56 -10.45 19.00
N GLU A 76 -3.83 -11.07 18.08
CA GLU A 76 -2.96 -12.22 18.37
C GLU A 76 -1.58 -11.76 18.87
N GLU A 77 -0.98 -10.76 18.23
CA GLU A 77 0.30 -10.16 18.65
C GLU A 77 0.18 -9.54 20.07
N SER A 78 -0.91 -8.84 20.38
CA SER A 78 -1.15 -8.29 21.73
C SER A 78 -1.43 -9.35 22.82
N LYS A 79 -1.86 -10.57 22.45
CA LYS A 79 -2.05 -11.66 23.42
C LYS A 79 -0.77 -12.41 23.71
N ASP A 80 0.17 -12.46 22.77
CA ASP A 80 1.47 -13.11 22.95
C ASP A 80 2.37 -12.32 23.90
N ASP A 81 2.31 -10.98 23.86
CA ASP A 81 3.05 -10.10 24.79
C ASP A 81 2.56 -10.18 26.25
N HIS A 82 1.29 -10.52 26.50
CA HIS A 82 0.76 -10.58 27.87
C HIS A 82 1.21 -11.83 28.64
N VAL A 83 1.63 -12.90 27.96
CA VAL A 83 1.97 -14.18 28.61
C VAL A 83 3.39 -14.19 29.21
N ASP A 84 4.25 -13.21 28.87
CA ASP A 84 5.60 -13.07 29.46
C ASP A 84 5.63 -12.10 30.66
N SER A 85 4.57 -11.33 30.90
CA SER A 85 4.49 -10.34 31.99
C SER A 85 3.87 -10.87 33.29
N ASP A 86 3.25 -12.06 33.29
CA ASP A 86 2.46 -12.56 34.44
C ASP A 86 3.30 -13.32 35.48
N ALA A 87 4.61 -13.03 35.55
CA ALA A 87 5.55 -13.64 36.50
C ALA A 87 6.06 -12.71 37.62
N ASP A 88 5.74 -11.42 37.62
CA ASP A 88 6.19 -10.48 38.67
C ASP A 88 5.10 -9.43 39.02
N ASP A 89 4.00 -9.90 39.65
CA ASP A 89 3.13 -9.03 40.46
C ASP A 89 3.78 -8.80 41.83
N GLU A 90 4.24 -7.58 42.10
CA GLU A 90 3.98 -6.86 43.37
C GLU A 90 4.47 -5.39 43.30
N GLY A 91 3.51 -4.44 43.36
CA GLY A 91 3.69 -3.24 44.19
C GLY A 91 3.79 -1.85 43.52
N ASN A 92 2.75 -1.05 43.77
CA ASN A 92 2.83 0.31 44.35
C ASN A 92 2.58 1.57 43.45
N ASP A 93 1.37 2.11 43.63
CA ASP A 93 1.00 3.50 43.99
C ASP A 93 1.09 4.69 43.00
N SER A 94 -0.11 5.24 42.76
CA SER A 94 -0.56 6.64 42.57
C SER A 94 0.28 7.65 41.79
N GLY A 95 -0.40 8.33 40.86
CA GLY A 95 -0.30 9.79 40.75
C GLY A 95 -0.38 10.39 39.35
N ASP A 96 -1.53 11.03 39.09
CA ASP A 96 -1.64 12.38 38.51
C ASP A 96 -1.85 12.58 36.99
N GLU A 97 -3.08 13.05 36.73
CA GLU A 97 -3.59 14.06 35.79
C GLU A 97 -3.42 13.96 34.27
N ALA A 98 -4.59 14.12 33.63
CA ALA A 98 -4.85 14.19 32.21
C ALA A 98 -4.65 15.62 31.65
N GLU A 99 -4.32 15.72 30.36
CA GLU A 99 -5.06 16.45 29.30
C GLU A 99 -4.46 16.03 27.94
N PRO A 100 -5.23 16.04 26.83
CA PRO A 100 -4.86 15.39 25.58
C PRO A 100 -4.24 16.38 24.57
N GLU A 101 -3.14 16.00 23.92
CA GLU A 101 -2.68 16.65 22.70
C GLU A 101 -2.89 15.68 21.52
N GLU A 102 -3.72 16.10 20.58
CA GLU A 102 -3.93 15.45 19.29
C GLU A 102 -2.66 15.62 18.44
N GLU A 103 -1.96 14.53 18.16
CA GLU A 103 -0.98 14.46 17.08
C GLU A 103 -1.44 13.42 16.05
N GLU A 104 -1.54 13.85 14.79
CA GLU A 104 -1.80 12.98 13.65
C GLU A 104 -0.59 12.07 13.41
N GLU A 105 -0.75 10.78 13.67
CA GLU A 105 0.25 9.75 13.39
C GLU A 105 0.27 9.43 11.89
N ALA A 106 1.34 9.85 11.22
CA ALA A 106 1.78 9.27 9.96
C ALA A 106 2.50 7.95 10.28
N ASP A 107 1.82 6.83 10.03
CA ASP A 107 2.38 5.49 10.22
C ASP A 107 3.45 5.19 9.15
N ASP A 108 4.70 5.43 9.51
CA ASP A 108 5.91 4.96 8.83
C ASP A 108 6.49 3.81 9.68
N ASN A 109 5.90 2.62 9.55
CA ASN A 109 6.38 1.41 10.24
C ASN A 109 7.60 0.81 9.54
N ASP A 110 8.76 1.39 9.82
CA ASP A 110 10.10 0.87 9.54
C ASP A 110 10.54 -0.03 10.72
N VAL A 111 10.00 -1.26 10.81
CA VAL A 111 10.47 -2.26 11.77
C VAL A 111 11.74 -2.91 11.24
N LYS A 112 12.87 -2.46 11.77
CA LYS A 112 14.16 -3.17 11.72
C LYS A 112 14.07 -4.43 12.58
N ASP A 113 14.05 -5.59 11.95
CA ASP A 113 14.53 -6.81 12.59
C ASP A 113 15.98 -7.04 12.17
N GLU A 114 16.89 -6.85 13.13
CA GLU A 114 18.28 -7.28 13.05
C GLU A 114 18.34 -8.81 13.19
N LEU A 115 18.99 -9.47 12.22
CA LEU A 115 19.73 -10.71 12.45
C LEU A 115 20.96 -10.79 11.54
#